data_AF-A0A1B7X9D6-F1
#
_entry.id   AF-A0A1B7X9D6-F1
#
_cell.length_a   1.000
_cell.length_b   1.000
_cell.length_c   1.000
_cell.angle_alpha   90.00
_cell.angle_beta   90.00
_cell.angle_gamma   90.00
#
_symmetry.space_group_name_H-M   'P 1'
#
loop_
_entity.id
_entity.type
_entity.pdbx_description
1 polymer ?
#
loop_
_entity_poly.entity_id
_entity_poly.type
_entity_poly.pdbx_seq_one_letter_code
_entity_poly.pdbx_strand_id
1 'polypeptide(L)'
;MARINRFGTTEDMIIQEVTEGDASFLVAIDSNGLYFTTPDRVDNGMADTNRYAMDRTVFLNRLEKLGFSPIELFESNRDKIKIVSNSAKKLNPLKASKRGLS
;
A
#
# COMPACT_ATOMS: atom_id res chain seq x y z
N MET A 1 -22.19 -0.21 0.16
CA MET A 1 -20.94 0.38 -0.35
C MET A 1 -19.79 -0.41 0.24
N ALA A 2 -18.95 -1.03 -0.58
CA ALA A 2 -17.72 -1.64 -0.09
C ALA A 2 -16.88 -0.54 0.58
N ARG A 3 -16.46 -0.76 1.84
CA ARG A 3 -15.54 0.17 2.50
C ARG A 3 -14.24 0.13 1.70
N ILE A 4 -13.88 1.25 1.08
CA ILE A 4 -12.61 1.37 0.38
C ILE A 4 -11.52 1.33 1.46
N ASN A 5 -10.78 0.24 1.52
CA ASN A 5 -9.65 0.10 2.44
C ASN A 5 -8.49 0.95 1.90
N ARG A 6 -8.25 2.10 2.54
CA ARG A 6 -7.24 3.09 2.12
C ARG A 6 -5.90 2.90 2.80
N PHE A 7 -5.92 2.36 4.02
CA PHE A 7 -4.78 2.33 4.93
C PHE A 7 -4.34 0.91 5.28
N GLY A 8 -5.22 -0.08 5.12
CA GLY A 8 -4.86 -1.47 5.29
C GLY A 8 -4.20 -2.05 4.06
N THR A 9 -3.65 -3.25 4.25
CA THR A 9 -3.22 -4.12 3.16
C THR A 9 -4.40 -5.01 2.77
N THR A 10 -4.63 -5.19 1.49
CA THR A 10 -5.66 -6.10 0.95
C THR A 10 -5.00 -7.29 0.28
N GLU A 11 -5.71 -8.41 0.17
CA GLU A 11 -5.18 -9.64 -0.47
C GLU A 11 -4.62 -9.38 -1.89
N ASP A 12 -5.29 -8.52 -2.68
CA ASP A 12 -4.84 -8.13 -4.02
C ASP A 12 -3.43 -7.50 -4.06
N MET A 13 -2.96 -6.93 -2.95
CA MET A 13 -1.63 -6.30 -2.86
C MET A 13 -0.52 -7.31 -2.57
N ILE A 14 -0.86 -8.56 -2.24
CA ILE A 14 0.09 -9.59 -1.85
C ILE A 14 0.73 -10.21 -3.09
N ILE A 15 2.05 -10.32 -3.06
CA ILE A 15 2.85 -10.94 -4.13
C ILE A 15 3.10 -12.40 -3.79
N GLN A 16 3.71 -12.67 -2.65
CA GLN A 16 4.12 -14.00 -2.22
C GLN A 16 4.40 -14.02 -0.71
N GLU A 17 4.48 -15.22 -0.15
CA GLU A 17 4.99 -15.48 1.18
C GLU A 17 6.51 -15.70 1.13
N VAL A 18 7.22 -15.25 2.17
CA VAL A 18 8.66 -15.49 2.36
C VAL A 18 8.94 -15.93 3.79
N THR A 19 9.86 -16.88 3.94
CA THR A 19 10.28 -17.39 5.24
C THR A 19 11.67 -16.86 5.57
N GLU A 20 11.83 -16.28 6.76
CA GLU A 20 13.11 -15.82 7.29
C GLU A 20 13.31 -16.46 8.67
N GLY A 21 14.12 -17.53 8.72
CA GLY A 21 14.27 -18.36 9.92
C GLY A 21 12.97 -19.09 10.24
N ASP A 22 12.46 -18.92 11.46
CA ASP A 22 11.20 -19.51 11.93
C ASP A 22 9.98 -18.60 11.68
N ALA A 23 10.19 -17.41 11.13
CA ALA A 23 9.13 -16.44 10.88
C ALA A 23 8.69 -16.45 9.41
N SER A 24 7.38 -16.34 9.19
CA SER A 24 6.80 -16.14 7.87
C SER A 24 6.24 -14.72 7.70
N PHE A 25 6.53 -14.13 6.55
CA PHE A 25 6.09 -12.79 6.17
C PHE A 25 5.46 -12.82 4.79
N LEU A 26 4.55 -11.87 4.55
CA LEU A 26 3.96 -11.65 3.23
C LEU A 26 4.63 -10.45 2.57
N VAL A 27 5.02 -10.60 1.32
CA VAL A 27 5.51 -9.49 0.48
C VAL A 27 4.30 -8.81 -0.14
N ALA A 28 4.17 -7.51 0.11
CA ALA A 28 3.09 -6.68 -0.41
C ALA A 28 3.65 -5.51 -1.23
N ILE A 29 2.83 -4.98 -2.14
CA ILE A 29 3.18 -3.85 -3.00
C ILE A 29 2.15 -2.72 -2.92
N ASP A 30 2.66 -1.48 -2.88
CA ASP A 30 1.85 -0.29 -3.05
C ASP A 30 2.56 0.77 -3.91
N SER A 31 1.96 1.96 -4.03
CA SER A 31 2.52 3.07 -4.78
C SER A 31 3.85 3.59 -4.25
N ASN A 32 4.20 3.26 -3.00
CA ASN A 32 5.43 3.68 -2.35
C ASN A 32 6.53 2.60 -2.45
N GLY A 33 6.20 1.40 -2.92
CA GLY A 33 7.15 0.30 -3.11
C GLY A 33 6.73 -0.99 -2.40
N LEU A 34 7.71 -1.89 -2.27
CA LEU A 34 7.56 -3.17 -1.58
C LEU A 34 7.64 -3.00 -0.07
N TYR A 35 6.96 -3.88 0.67
CA TYR A 35 7.07 -4.00 2.12
C TYR A 35 6.69 -5.40 2.59
N PHE A 36 7.04 -5.73 3.83
CA PHE A 36 6.54 -6.93 4.49
C PHE A 36 5.31 -6.63 5.31
N THR A 37 4.38 -7.57 5.33
CA THR A 37 3.28 -7.60 6.26
C THR A 37 3.11 -9.01 6.84
N THR A 38 2.12 -9.18 7.71
CA THR A 38 1.77 -10.45 8.34
C THR A 38 0.31 -10.79 8.03
N PRO A 39 -0.08 -12.08 8.04
CA PRO A 39 -1.44 -12.50 7.68
C PRO A 39 -2.55 -11.82 8.50
N ASP A 40 -2.30 -11.50 9.77
CA ASP A 40 -3.26 -10.79 10.65
C ASP A 40 -3.53 -9.33 10.23
N ARG A 41 -2.73 -8.78 9.30
CA ARG A 41 -2.84 -7.42 8.80
C ARG A 41 -3.55 -7.31 7.46
N VAL A 42 -3.80 -8.42 6.79
CA VAL A 42 -4.47 -8.46 5.49
C VAL A 42 -5.98 -8.46 5.70
N ASP A 43 -6.69 -7.55 5.01
CA ASP A 43 -8.16 -7.41 5.00
C ASP A 43 -8.84 -7.29 6.38
N ASN A 44 -8.09 -6.90 7.41
CA ASN A 44 -8.61 -6.73 8.76
C ASN A 44 -9.37 -5.40 8.99
N GLY A 45 -9.49 -4.56 7.95
CA GLY A 45 -10.18 -3.26 8.00
C GLY A 45 -9.47 -2.20 8.85
N MET A 46 -8.25 -2.44 9.30
CA MET A 46 -7.40 -1.52 10.06
C MET A 46 -6.20 -1.07 9.22
N ALA A 47 -5.53 -0.02 9.68
CA ALA A 47 -4.29 0.43 9.05
C ALA A 47 -3.19 -0.62 9.26
N ASP A 48 -2.46 -0.93 8.19
CA ASP A 48 -1.28 -1.78 8.30
C ASP A 48 -0.09 -0.93 8.78
N THR A 49 0.34 -1.17 10.02
CA THR A 49 1.47 -0.44 10.59
C THR A 49 2.77 -0.77 9.87
N ASN A 50 2.96 -1.99 9.36
CA ASN A 50 4.19 -2.36 8.66
C ASN A 50 4.34 -1.62 7.33
N ARG A 51 3.20 -1.21 6.73
CA ARG A 51 3.15 -0.39 5.52
C ARG A 51 3.70 1.03 5.73
N TYR A 52 3.55 1.60 6.93
CA TYR A 52 3.84 3.01 7.19
C TYR A 52 4.92 3.29 8.24
N ALA A 53 5.16 2.35 9.16
CA ALA A 53 6.01 2.59 10.34
C ALA A 53 7.50 2.38 10.08
N MET A 54 7.86 1.63 9.04
CA MET A 54 9.25 1.27 8.77
C MET A 54 9.74 1.82 7.43
N ASP A 55 11.02 2.16 7.39
CA ASP A 55 11.70 2.57 6.16
C ASP A 55 11.72 1.41 5.16
N ARG A 56 11.33 1.72 3.91
CA ARG A 56 11.28 0.73 2.83
C ARG A 56 12.66 0.20 2.47
N THR A 57 13.72 0.98 2.65
CA THR A 57 15.10 0.52 2.41
C THR A 57 15.46 -0.71 3.25
N VAL A 58 14.96 -0.78 4.49
CA VAL A 58 15.17 -1.93 5.38
C VAL A 58 14.51 -3.19 4.81
N PHE A 59 13.32 -3.07 4.22
CA PHE A 59 12.63 -4.20 3.59
C PHE A 59 13.33 -4.66 2.31
N LEU A 60 13.75 -3.72 1.46
CA LEU A 60 14.46 -4.06 0.22
C LEU A 60 15.77 -4.81 0.53
N ASN A 61 16.54 -4.32 1.50
CA ASN A 61 17.76 -4.99 1.94
C ASN A 61 17.50 -6.39 2.51
N ARG A 62 16.36 -6.60 3.20
CA ARG A 62 15.96 -7.93 3.68
C ARG A 62 15.58 -8.85 2.53
N LEU A 63 14.81 -8.38 1.55
CA LEU A 63 14.46 -9.14 0.34
C LEU A 63 15.71 -9.57 -0.44
N GLU A 64 16.69 -8.68 -0.61
CA GLU A 64 17.95 -9.00 -1.27
C GLU A 64 18.74 -10.09 -0.53
N LYS A 65 18.79 -10.02 0.80
CA LYS A 65 19.43 -11.06 1.62
C LYS A 65 18.75 -12.42 1.51
N LEU A 66 17.44 -12.44 1.23
CA LEU A 66 16.68 -13.65 0.96
C LEU A 66 16.84 -14.16 -0.50
N GLY A 67 17.62 -13.46 -1.33
CA GLY A 67 17.92 -13.85 -2.71
C GLY A 67 16.91 -13.34 -3.74
N PHE A 68 16.02 -12.42 -3.37
CA PHE A 68 15.09 -11.79 -4.31
C PHE A 68 15.68 -10.51 -4.90
N SER A 69 15.35 -10.19 -6.15
CA SER A 69 15.61 -8.89 -6.76
C SER A 69 14.42 -7.95 -6.51
N PRO A 70 14.54 -6.95 -5.62
CA PRO A 70 13.39 -6.09 -5.29
C PRO A 70 12.91 -5.28 -6.50
N ILE A 71 13.82 -4.91 -7.39
CA ILE A 71 13.49 -4.18 -8.62
C ILE A 71 12.63 -5.05 -9.52
N GLU A 72 13.08 -6.26 -9.83
CA GLU A 72 12.31 -7.17 -10.69
C GLU A 72 10.96 -7.54 -10.07
N LEU A 73 10.93 -7.76 -8.75
CA LEU A 73 9.71 -8.11 -8.03
C LEU A 73 8.70 -6.95 -8.02
N PHE A 74 9.17 -5.71 -7.92
CA PHE A 74 8.32 -4.53 -8.06
C PHE A 74 7.80 -4.38 -9.50
N GLU A 75 8.69 -4.47 -10.49
CA GLU A 75 8.36 -4.30 -11.90
C GLU A 75 7.34 -5.32 -12.41
N SER A 76 7.50 -6.59 -12.02
CA SER A 76 6.62 -7.69 -12.41
C SER A 76 5.24 -7.66 -11.76
N ASN A 77 5.05 -6.88 -10.68
CA ASN A 77 3.81 -6.85 -9.90
C ASN A 77 3.18 -5.45 -9.84
N ARG A 78 3.58 -4.50 -10.70
CA ARG A 78 3.02 -3.13 -10.70
C ARG A 78 1.50 -3.10 -10.90
N ASP A 79 0.94 -4.08 -11.58
CA ASP A 79 -0.49 -4.25 -11.83
C ASP A 79 -1.30 -4.44 -10.52
N LYS A 80 -0.66 -4.93 -9.45
CA LYS A 80 -1.27 -5.09 -8.12
C LYS A 80 -1.40 -3.78 -7.33
N ILE A 81 -0.77 -2.69 -7.79
CA ILE A 81 -0.81 -1.40 -7.07
C ILE A 81 -2.21 -0.80 -7.13
N LYS A 82 -2.87 -0.71 -5.97
CA LYS A 82 -4.16 -0.03 -5.83
C LYS A 82 -3.97 1.49 -5.73
N ILE A 83 -4.26 2.20 -6.81
CA ILE A 83 -4.35 3.66 -6.79
C ILE A 83 -5.72 4.08 -6.28
N VAL A 84 -5.82 4.37 -4.99
CA VAL A 84 -7.04 5.00 -4.45
C VAL A 84 -6.96 6.50 -4.71
N SER A 85 -7.48 6.93 -5.87
CA SER A 85 -7.53 8.35 -6.18
C SER A 85 -8.51 9.07 -5.24
N ASN A 86 -8.05 10.13 -4.58
CA ASN A 86 -8.96 11.13 -4.04
C ASN A 86 -9.57 11.85 -5.23
N SER A 87 -10.78 11.48 -5.64
CA SER A 87 -11.61 12.38 -6.43
C SER A 87 -11.92 13.58 -5.53
N ALA A 88 -11.00 14.55 -5.44
CA ALA A 88 -11.29 15.85 -4.89
C ALA A 88 -12.48 16.35 -5.70
N LYS A 89 -13.66 16.42 -5.09
CA LYS A 89 -14.82 17.08 -5.70
C LYS A 89 -14.29 18.46 -6.11
N LYS A 90 -14.18 18.70 -7.42
CA LYS A 90 -13.89 20.05 -7.95
C LYS A 90 -14.96 20.96 -7.36
N LEU A 91 -14.61 21.71 -6.32
CA LEU A 91 -15.46 22.78 -5.81
C LEU A 91 -15.53 23.79 -6.95
N ASN A 92 -16.71 23.91 -7.56
CA ASN A 92 -16.93 24.86 -8.64
C ASN A 92 -16.75 26.28 -8.07
N PRO A 93 -15.73 27.04 -8.51
CA PRO A 93 -15.44 28.37 -7.95
C PRO A 93 -16.60 29.36 -8.16
N LEU A 94 -17.44 29.11 -9.17
CA LEU A 94 -18.66 29.88 -9.45
C LEU A 94 -19.70 29.82 -8.32
N LYS A 95 -19.72 28.77 -7.49
CA LYS A 95 -20.67 28.63 -6.38
C LYS A 95 -20.25 29.42 -5.12
N ALA A 96 -18.98 29.82 -5.03
CA ALA A 96 -18.45 30.60 -3.91
C ALA A 96 -18.65 32.12 -4.09
N SER A 97 -18.75 32.60 -5.33
CA SER A 97 -18.81 34.04 -5.62
C SER A 97 -20.16 34.70 -5.29
N LYS A 98 -21.26 33.95 -5.15
CA LYS A 98 -22.61 34.53 -4.97
C LYS A 98 -22.94 34.99 -3.53
N ARG A 99 -22.07 34.76 -2.54
CA ARG A 99 -22.31 35.12 -1.13
C ARG A 99 -21.64 36.43 -0.67
N GLY A 100 -20.95 37.15 -1.56
CA GLY A 100 -20.18 38.36 -1.22
C GLY A 100 -20.79 39.69 -1.66
N LEU A 101 -22.00 39.70 -2.21
CA LEU A 101 -22.69 40.94 -2.60
C LEU A 101 -23.84 41.18 -1.62
N SER A 102 -23.52 41.81 -0.49
CA SER A 102 -24.48 42.55 0.35
C SER A 102 -24.36 44.04 0.05
#